data_AF-A0A1B9LNC7-F1
#
_entry.id   AF-A0A1B9LNC7-F1
#
_cell.length_a   1.000
_cell.length_b   1.000
_cell.length_c   1.000
_cell.angle_alpha   90.00
_cell.angle_beta   90.00
_cell.angle_gamma   90.00
#
_symmetry.space_group_name_H-M   'P 1'
#
loop_
_entity.id
_entity.type
_entity.pdbx_description
1 polymer ?
#
loop_
_entity_poly.entity_id
_entity_poly.type
_entity_poly.pdbx_seq_one_letter_code
_entity_poly.pdbx_strand_id
1 'polypeptide(L)'
;MELENKTKTKAMGNCPYCGNRVSAIVIEENILRRDKCECPSCHEVIYVCRWPGCHNYTVGGDFYDDELCPKCGKDIFDSTTNLAKVAAGIITAEFIRKNMKK
;
A
#
# COMPACT_ATOMS: atom_id res chain seq x y z
N MET A 1 19.44 9.46 24.55
CA MET A 1 19.17 9.36 23.09
C MET A 1 17.73 8.95 22.77
N GLU A 2 16.89 8.49 23.72
CA GLU A 2 15.51 8.07 23.42
C GLU A 2 14.47 9.21 23.34
N LEU A 3 14.76 10.41 23.87
CA LEU A 3 13.77 11.49 23.94
C LEU A 3 13.61 12.29 22.63
N GLU A 4 14.62 12.34 21.77
CA GLU A 4 14.56 13.14 20.53
C GLU A 4 13.69 12.51 19.45
N ASN A 5 13.52 11.18 19.44
CA ASN A 5 12.78 10.51 18.38
C ASN A 5 11.25 10.69 18.49
N LYS A 6 10.71 10.82 19.71
CA LYS A 6 9.26 10.90 19.96
C LYS A 6 8.57 12.16 19.43
N THR A 7 9.30 13.14 18.92
CA THR A 7 8.72 14.39 18.37
C THR A 7 8.72 14.43 16.85
N LYS A 8 9.43 13.52 16.17
CA LYS A 8 9.48 13.51 14.71
C LYS A 8 8.21 12.89 14.14
N THR A 9 7.47 13.66 13.36
CA THR A 9 6.25 13.19 12.69
C THR A 9 6.44 13.02 11.19
N LYS A 10 5.76 12.02 10.60
CA LYS A 10 5.67 11.84 9.15
C LYS A 10 4.53 12.66 8.55
N ALA A 11 4.49 12.71 7.21
CA ALA A 11 3.44 13.40 6.46
C ALA A 11 2.04 12.83 6.79
N MET A 12 1.02 13.67 6.63
CA MET A 12 -0.37 13.28 6.93
C MET A 12 -0.87 12.18 5.97
N GLY A 13 -1.41 11.08 6.52
CA GLY A 13 -1.89 9.94 5.74
C GLY A 13 -2.87 9.05 6.50
N ASN A 14 -3.50 8.10 5.82
CA ASN A 14 -4.49 7.21 6.45
C ASN A 14 -3.82 6.01 7.15
N CYS A 15 -4.21 5.76 8.40
CA CYS A 15 -3.82 4.56 9.14
C CYS A 15 -4.55 3.32 8.59
N PRO A 16 -3.85 2.20 8.33
CA PRO A 16 -4.48 0.99 7.82
C PRO A 16 -5.33 0.24 8.87
N TYR A 17 -5.10 0.47 10.16
CA TYR A 17 -5.83 -0.20 11.24
C TYR A 17 -7.14 0.53 11.58
N CYS A 18 -7.06 1.81 11.95
CA CYS A 18 -8.24 2.57 12.38
C CYS A 18 -8.88 3.42 11.27
N GLY A 19 -8.26 3.53 10.08
CA GLY A 19 -8.76 4.32 8.96
C GLY A 19 -8.62 5.84 9.12
N ASN A 20 -8.27 6.33 10.31
CA ASN A 20 -8.13 7.77 10.58
C ASN A 20 -6.95 8.38 9.81
N ARG A 21 -7.11 9.64 9.43
CA ARG A 21 -6.04 10.45 8.83
C ARG A 21 -5.16 11.02 9.95
N VAL A 22 -3.90 10.62 9.99
CA VAL A 22 -2.96 10.90 11.08
C VAL A 22 -1.59 11.35 10.56
N SER A 23 -0.84 12.05 11.41
CA SER A 23 0.61 12.22 11.26
C SER A 23 1.29 11.21 12.20
N ALA A 24 1.89 10.17 11.65
CA ALA A 24 2.50 9.12 12.46
C ALA A 24 3.74 9.63 13.18
N ILE A 25 3.92 9.19 14.42
CA ILE A 25 5.05 9.57 15.28
C ILE A 25 6.16 8.55 15.07
N VAL A 26 7.37 8.99 14.75
CA VAL A 26 8.51 8.09 14.60
C VAL A 26 8.92 7.59 15.97
N ILE A 27 8.93 6.26 16.15
CA ILE A 27 9.38 5.63 17.38
C ILE A 27 10.76 4.98 17.20
N GLU A 28 11.15 4.67 15.97
CA GLU A 28 12.45 4.09 15.63
C GLU A 28 12.89 4.54 14.24
N GLU A 29 14.03 5.21 14.14
CA GLU A 29 14.65 5.55 12.86
C GLU A 29 15.48 4.38 12.33
N ASN A 30 15.38 4.12 11.03
CA ASN A 30 16.09 3.03 10.40
C ASN A 30 16.81 3.51 9.13
N ILE A 31 18.07 3.08 8.95
CA ILE A 31 18.88 3.44 7.79
C ILE A 31 18.64 2.47 6.63
N LEU A 32 18.55 1.17 6.95
CA LEU A 32 18.34 0.10 5.96
C LEU A 32 16.87 -0.27 5.77
N ARG A 33 16.10 -0.24 6.87
CA ARG A 33 14.66 -0.50 6.89
C ARG A 33 13.88 0.82 6.93
N ARG A 34 12.55 0.72 6.85
CA ARG A 34 11.66 1.87 7.02
C ARG A 34 11.64 2.29 8.48
N ASP A 35 11.52 3.59 8.73
CA ASP A 35 11.27 4.11 10.08
C ASP A 35 9.99 3.48 10.64
N LYS A 36 10.08 2.94 11.86
CA LYS A 36 8.92 2.44 12.59
C LYS A 36 8.19 3.63 13.17
N CYS A 37 6.90 3.73 12.88
CA CYS A 37 6.06 4.80 13.37
C CYS A 37 4.91 4.24 14.20
N GLU A 38 4.35 5.07 15.07
CA GLU A 38 3.16 4.77 15.87
C GLU A 38 1.99 5.65 15.40
N CYS A 39 0.81 5.05 15.29
CA CYS A 39 -0.42 5.78 15.04
C CYS A 39 -0.85 6.56 16.30
N PRO A 40 -0.96 7.89 16.30
CA PRO A 40 -1.38 8.65 17.48
C PRO A 40 -2.86 8.41 17.88
N SER A 41 -3.65 7.76 17.02
CA SER A 41 -5.08 7.52 17.27
C SER A 41 -5.38 6.12 17.81
N CYS A 42 -4.62 5.10 17.43
CA CYS A 42 -4.87 3.71 17.84
C CYS A 42 -3.63 3.01 18.40
N HIS A 43 -2.48 3.71 18.44
CA HIS A 43 -1.21 3.23 18.99
C HIS A 43 -0.60 2.02 18.29
N GLU A 44 -1.19 1.58 17.18
CA GLU A 44 -0.63 0.51 16.34
C GLU A 44 0.64 0.96 15.62
N VAL A 45 1.55 0.00 15.43
CA VAL A 45 2.78 0.19 14.68
C VAL A 45 2.47 0.23 13.18
N ILE A 46 2.92 1.30 12.53
CA ILE A 46 2.67 1.59 11.13
C ILE A 46 3.94 2.05 10.42
N TYR A 47 4.00 1.81 9.12
CA TYR A 47 5.11 2.26 8.26
C TYR A 47 4.59 3.13 7.12
N VAL A 48 5.47 3.95 6.53
CA VAL A 48 5.12 4.74 5.34
C VAL A 48 5.03 3.83 4.11
N CYS A 49 3.99 4.00 3.31
CA CYS A 49 3.82 3.31 2.02
C CYS A 49 5.00 3.60 1.08
N ARG A 50 5.51 2.58 0.36
CA ARG A 50 6.58 2.78 -0.62
C ARG A 50 6.14 3.31 -1.97
N TRP A 51 4.84 3.38 -2.22
CA TRP A 51 4.36 3.82 -3.53
C TRP A 51 4.72 5.30 -3.77
N PRO A 52 5.37 5.65 -4.90
CA PRO A 52 5.75 7.02 -5.20
C PRO A 52 4.55 7.97 -5.14
N GLY A 53 4.68 9.07 -4.40
CA GLY A 53 3.62 10.06 -4.21
C GLY A 53 2.49 9.64 -3.27
N CYS A 54 2.58 8.46 -2.63
CA CYS A 54 1.65 8.04 -1.59
C CYS A 54 2.19 8.39 -0.21
N HIS A 55 1.35 9.02 0.61
CA HIS A 55 1.67 9.36 2.00
C HIS A 55 0.87 8.56 3.03
N ASN A 56 0.11 7.55 2.58
CA ASN A 56 -0.63 6.66 3.47
C ASN A 56 0.30 5.68 4.19
N TYR A 57 -0.25 5.02 5.21
CA TYR A 57 0.47 4.07 6.04
C TYR A 57 0.15 2.62 5.68
N THR A 58 1.05 1.73 6.05
CA THR A 58 0.98 0.28 5.83
C THR A 58 1.18 -0.47 7.16
N VAL A 59 0.62 -1.68 7.21
CA VAL A 59 0.62 -2.55 8.39
C VAL A 59 2.04 -3.00 8.67
N GLY A 60 2.43 -2.96 9.94
CA GLY A 60 3.63 -3.64 10.40
C GLY A 60 3.37 -5.10 10.66
N GLY A 61 4.15 -6.00 10.06
CA GLY A 61 4.02 -7.43 10.30
C GLY A 61 5.20 -7.94 11.12
N ASP A 62 4.96 -8.95 11.97
CA ASP A 62 5.99 -9.54 12.83
C ASP A 62 7.13 -10.22 12.02
N PHE A 63 6.83 -10.66 10.80
CA PHE A 63 7.78 -11.38 9.92
C PHE A 63 8.16 -10.58 8.66
N TYR A 64 7.23 -9.79 8.13
CA TYR A 64 7.45 -8.95 6.97
C TYR A 64 6.50 -7.74 7.01
N ASP A 65 7.05 -6.55 6.81
CA ASP A 65 6.29 -5.31 6.80
C ASP A 65 5.65 -5.10 5.42
N ASP A 66 4.33 -4.97 5.34
CA ASP A 66 3.63 -4.75 4.07
C ASP A 66 4.23 -3.55 3.34
N GLU A 67 4.59 -3.72 2.07
CA GLU A 67 5.31 -2.68 1.31
C GLU A 67 4.39 -1.53 0.86
N LEU A 68 3.09 -1.82 0.74
CA LEU A 68 2.10 -0.94 0.15
C LEU A 68 0.89 -0.80 1.07
N CYS A 69 0.38 0.43 1.20
CA CYS A 69 -0.89 0.63 1.91
C CYS A 69 -2.04 -0.10 1.19
N PRO A 70 -3.16 -0.38 1.88
CA PRO A 70 -4.29 -1.11 1.30
C PRO A 70 -4.85 -0.50 0.01
N LYS A 71 -4.75 0.83 -0.16
CA LYS A 71 -5.14 1.51 -1.40
C LYS A 71 -4.21 1.14 -2.56
N CYS A 72 -2.90 1.36 -2.39
CA CYS A 72 -1.91 1.09 -3.44
C CYS A 72 -1.84 -0.41 -3.79
N GLY A 73 -2.01 -1.30 -2.81
CA GLY A 73 -2.09 -2.74 -3.08
C GLY A 73 -3.28 -3.11 -3.98
N LYS A 74 -4.45 -2.51 -3.76
CA LYS A 74 -5.63 -2.71 -4.61
C LYS A 74 -5.45 -2.13 -6.01
N ASP A 75 -4.89 -0.93 -6.12
CA ASP A 75 -4.68 -0.28 -7.42
C ASP A 75 -3.80 -1.14 -8.37
N ILE A 76 -2.78 -1.82 -7.84
CA ILE A 76 -1.94 -2.75 -8.61
C ILE A 76 -2.72 -3.99 -9.03
N PHE A 77 -3.50 -4.56 -8.11
CA PHE A 77 -4.29 -5.75 -8.39
C PHE A 77 -5.34 -5.48 -9.48
N ASP A 78 -6.05 -4.35 -9.39
CA ASP A 78 -7.09 -3.96 -10.33
C ASP A 78 -6.50 -3.60 -11.71
N SER A 79 -5.32 -2.99 -11.77
CA SER A 79 -4.63 -2.74 -13.04
C SER A 79 -4.26 -4.05 -13.76
N THR A 80 -3.88 -5.09 -13.00
CA THR A 80 -3.50 -6.40 -13.55
C THR A 80 -4.70 -7.17 -14.09
N THR A 81 -5.84 -7.14 -13.37
CA THR A 81 -7.06 -7.87 -13.79
C THR A 81 -7.70 -7.27 -15.04
N ASN A 82 -7.61 -5.95 -15.26
CA ASN A 82 -8.14 -5.31 -16.45
C ASN A 82 -7.36 -5.69 -17.72
N LEU A 83 -6.03 -5.81 -17.64
CA LEU A 83 -5.20 -6.29 -18.77
C LEU A 83 -5.53 -7.73 -19.15
N ALA A 84 -5.71 -8.61 -18.16
CA ALA A 84 -6.07 -10.01 -18.41
C ALA A 84 -7.44 -10.16 -19.10
N LYS A 85 -8.43 -9.33 -18.72
CA LYS A 85 -9.76 -9.34 -19.34
C LYS A 85 -9.74 -8.88 -20.80
N VAL A 86 -8.94 -7.86 -21.12
CA VAL A 86 -8.81 -7.36 -22.50
C VAL A 86 -8.16 -8.43 -23.40
N ALA A 87 -7.11 -9.10 -22.93
CA ALA A 87 -6.46 -10.16 -23.69
C ALA A 87 -7.39 -11.36 -23.97
N ALA A 88 -8.20 -11.78 -22.99
CA ALA A 88 -9.17 -12.86 -23.17
C ALA A 88 -10.31 -12.50 -24.13
N GLY A 89 -10.77 -11.24 -24.13
CA GLY A 89 -11.80 -10.75 -25.04
C GLY A 89 -11.38 -10.80 -26.51
N ILE A 90 -10.13 -10.46 -26.81
CA ILE A 90 -9.60 -10.48 -28.19
C ILE A 90 -9.51 -11.92 -28.71
N ILE A 91 -9.04 -12.87 -27.89
CA ILE A 91 -8.89 -14.28 -28.30
C ILE A 91 -10.25 -14.93 -28.59
N THR A 92 -11.26 -14.64 -27.78
CA THR A 92 -12.62 -15.18 -27.99
C THR A 92 -13.32 -14.55 -29.20
N ALA A 93 -13.17 -13.25 -29.44
CA ALA A 93 -13.75 -12.58 -30.59
C ALA A 93 -13.19 -13.11 -31.92
N GLU A 94 -11.87 -13.31 -32.01
CA GLU A 94 -11.22 -13.85 -33.21
C GLU A 94 -11.61 -15.31 -33.46
N PHE A 95 -11.78 -16.11 -32.39
CA PHE A 95 -12.21 -17.51 -32.47
C PHE A 95 -13.68 -17.65 -32.88
N ILE A 96 -14.58 -16.80 -32.36
CA ILE A 96 -16.00 -16.77 -32.75
C ILE A 96 -16.13 -16.33 -34.22
N ARG A 97 -15.43 -15.27 -34.62
CA ARG A 97 -15.44 -14.76 -35.99
C ARG A 97 -14.97 -15.81 -37.00
N LYS A 98 -14.00 -16.65 -36.64
CA LYS A 98 -13.49 -17.73 -37.50
C LYS A 98 -14.47 -18.91 -37.64
N ASN A 99 -15.30 -19.18 -36.65
CA ASN A 99 -16.30 -20.27 -36.68
C ASN A 99 -17.66 -19.85 -37.27
N MET A 100 -18.02 -18.56 -37.28
CA MET A 100 -19.25 -18.07 -37.93
C MET A 100 -19.14 -17.89 -39.46
N LYS A 101 -17.95 -18.03 -40.05
CA LYS A 101 -17.70 -17.93 -41.50
C LYS A 101 -17.52 -19.30 -42.18
N LYS A 102 -17.90 -20.40 -41.52
CA LYS A 102 -17.96 -21.75 -42.10
C LYS A 102 -19.39 -22.16 -42.37
#